data_AF-A0A5M3VV15-F1
#
_entry.id   AF-A0A5M3VV15-F1
#
_cell.length_a   1.000
_cell.length_b   1.000
_cell.length_c   1.000
_cell.angle_alpha   90.00
_cell.angle_beta   90.00
_cell.angle_gamma   90.00
#
_symmetry.space_group_name_H-M   'P 1'
#
loop_
_entity.id
_entity.type
_entity.pdbx_description
1 polymer ?
#
loop_
_entity_poly.entity_id
_entity_poly.type
_entity_poly.pdbx_seq_one_letter_code
_entity_poly.pdbx_strand_id
1 'polypeptide(L)'
;MILIADVALAGAVLLVVAGARHLARAGAVTRVIREHGLLPGWVVRCAVPVGPLLGLAVLAGWAVGADFRYVWAAAAAWQAALAGYLAILLRVRGRVPCGCLDAETRVSPLKIAVGVLWSVASAAMAGGALTPPPDVLARLLHLPLAGFVALLAVVAEKAADLVGTSRDRGR
;
A
#
# COMPACT_ATOMS: atom_id res chain seq x y z
N MET A 1 -21.22 3.08 -2.04
CA MET A 1 -20.92 1.63 -2.04
C MET A 1 -19.74 1.31 -2.96
N ILE A 2 -19.76 1.74 -4.23
CA ILE A 2 -18.67 1.65 -5.21
C ILE A 2 -17.30 2.10 -4.63
N LEU A 3 -17.28 3.26 -3.96
CA LEU A 3 -16.07 3.88 -3.41
C LEU A 3 -15.23 2.98 -2.45
N ILE A 4 -15.85 2.14 -1.61
CA ILE A 4 -15.11 1.35 -0.61
C ILE A 4 -14.35 0.20 -1.29
N ALA A 5 -15.02 -0.49 -2.23
CA ALA A 5 -14.40 -1.54 -3.02
C ALA A 5 -13.26 -0.99 -3.88
N ASP A 6 -13.45 0.17 -4.52
CA ASP A 6 -12.41 0.80 -5.34
C ASP A 6 -11.19 1.21 -4.51
N VAL A 7 -11.40 1.74 -3.31
CA VAL A 7 -10.30 2.11 -2.39
C VAL A 7 -9.55 0.86 -1.92
N ALA A 8 -10.26 -0.22 -1.60
CA ALA A 8 -9.63 -1.48 -1.19
C ALA A 8 -8.83 -2.12 -2.36
N LEU A 9 -9.40 -2.12 -3.57
CA LEU A 9 -8.73 -2.58 -4.78
C LEU A 9 -7.54 -1.69 -5.16
N ALA A 10 -7.63 -0.37 -4.97
CA ALA A 10 -6.52 0.55 -5.20
C ALA A 10 -5.34 0.22 -4.28
N GLY A 11 -5.61 -0.10 -3.01
CA GLY A 11 -4.59 -0.58 -2.08
C GLY A 11 -3.93 -1.89 -2.53
N ALA A 12 -4.71 -2.82 -3.09
CA ALA A 12 -4.18 -4.06 -3.66
C ALA A 12 -3.29 -3.81 -4.90
N VAL A 13 -3.72 -2.94 -5.81
CA VAL A 13 -2.91 -2.51 -6.96
C VAL A 13 -1.59 -1.91 -6.50
N LEU A 14 -1.61 -1.06 -5.47
CA LEU A 14 -0.40 -0.41 -4.98
C LEU A 14 0.56 -1.37 -4.29
N LEU A 15 0.07 -2.42 -3.62
CA LEU A 15 0.92 -3.50 -3.10
C LEU A 15 1.64 -4.25 -4.23
N VAL A 16 0.94 -4.56 -5.32
CA VAL A 16 1.55 -5.23 -6.48
C VAL A 16 2.61 -4.34 -7.15
N VAL A 17 2.28 -3.07 -7.39
CA VAL A 17 3.21 -2.10 -8.00
C VAL A 17 4.43 -1.87 -7.12
N ALA A 18 4.23 -1.72 -5.81
CA ALA A 18 5.34 -1.52 -4.88
C ALA A 18 6.25 -2.76 -4.80
N GLY A 19 5.68 -3.98 -4.77
CA GLY A 19 6.45 -5.21 -4.83
C GLY A 19 7.28 -5.33 -6.11
N ALA A 20 6.68 -5.04 -7.27
CA ALA A 20 7.38 -5.04 -8.55
C ALA A 20 8.54 -4.03 -8.58
N ARG A 21 8.31 -2.80 -8.09
CA ARG A 21 9.37 -1.77 -7.97
C ARG A 21 10.47 -2.18 -7.01
N HIS A 22 10.11 -2.75 -5.86
CA HIS A 22 11.08 -3.25 -4.90
C HIS A 22 11.97 -4.33 -5.53
N LEU A 23 11.39 -5.30 -6.24
CA LEU A 23 12.15 -6.35 -6.93
C LEU A 23 13.11 -5.77 -7.97
N ALA A 24 12.66 -4.80 -8.77
CA ALA A 24 13.50 -4.12 -9.75
C ALA A 24 14.67 -3.34 -9.12
N ARG A 25 14.57 -2.95 -7.84
CA ARG A 25 15.55 -2.12 -7.12
C ARG A 25 16.10 -2.78 -5.86
N ALA A 26 16.09 -4.11 -5.78
CA ALA A 26 16.41 -4.86 -4.57
C ALA A 26 17.80 -4.52 -3.98
N GLY A 27 18.78 -4.23 -4.84
CA GLY A 27 20.13 -3.80 -4.42
C GLY A 27 20.14 -2.46 -3.69
N ALA A 28 19.42 -1.46 -4.22
CA ALA A 28 19.31 -0.14 -3.59
C ALA A 28 18.52 -0.19 -2.27
N VAL A 29 17.44 -0.98 -2.23
CA VAL A 29 16.64 -1.17 -1.01
C VAL A 29 17.45 -1.83 0.11
N THR A 30 18.21 -2.88 -0.22
CA THR A 30 19.07 -3.57 0.75
C THR A 30 20.11 -2.64 1.34
N ARG A 31 20.62 -1.69 0.55
CA ARG A 31 21.58 -0.67 1.00
C ARG A 31 20.93 0.30 1.98
N VAL A 32 19.76 0.84 1.66
CA VAL A 32 18.99 1.76 2.52
C VAL A 32 18.64 1.13 3.88
N ILE A 33 18.22 -0.15 3.88
CA ILE A 33 17.90 -0.88 5.12
C ILE A 33 19.11 -0.95 6.05
N ARG A 34 20.31 -1.21 5.49
CA ARG A 34 21.56 -1.27 6.27
C ARG A 34 21.99 0.11 6.74
N GLU A 35 21.96 1.11 5.85
CA GLU A 35 22.41 2.48 6.14
C GLU A 35 21.58 3.14 7.25
N HIS A 36 20.28 2.86 7.33
CA HIS A 36 19.39 3.45 8.33
C HIS A 36 19.08 2.53 9.53
N GLY A 37 19.68 1.33 9.58
CA GLY A 37 19.43 0.37 10.67
C GLY A 37 17.94 0.04 10.83
N LEU A 38 17.25 -0.19 9.70
CA LEU A 38 15.83 -0.54 9.68
C LEU A 38 15.63 -1.99 10.15
N LEU A 39 14.40 -2.54 10.04
CA LEU A 39 14.06 -3.89 10.47
C LEU A 39 15.12 -4.92 10.04
N PRO A 40 15.34 -6.00 10.81
CA PRO A 40 16.29 -7.05 10.45
C PRO A 40 16.06 -7.50 9.01
N GLY A 41 17.13 -7.63 8.22
CA GLY A 41 17.02 -7.89 6.78
C GLY A 41 16.20 -9.14 6.42
N TRP A 42 16.10 -10.12 7.33
CA TRP A 42 15.22 -11.28 7.17
C TRP A 42 13.73 -10.93 7.25
N VAL A 43 13.32 -10.03 8.15
CA VAL A 43 11.93 -9.54 8.25
C VAL A 43 11.55 -8.83 6.98
N VAL A 44 12.43 -7.96 6.46
CA VAL A 44 12.17 -7.25 5.21
C VAL A 44 12.11 -8.20 4.03
N ARG A 45 13.03 -9.18 3.94
CA ARG A 45 12.99 -10.22 2.89
C ARG A 45 11.70 -11.05 2.91
N CYS A 46 11.13 -11.34 4.07
CA CYS A 46 9.85 -12.03 4.18
C CYS A 46 8.67 -11.10 3.87
N ALA A 47 8.76 -9.82 4.23
CA ALA A 47 7.70 -8.84 3.99
C ALA A 47 7.54 -8.47 2.51
N VAL A 48 8.66 -8.45 1.78
CA VAL A 48 8.72 -8.08 0.36
C VAL A 48 7.85 -8.93 -0.55
N PRO A 49 7.83 -10.27 -0.47
CA PRO A 49 6.93 -11.09 -1.28
C PRO A 49 5.49 -11.10 -0.74
N VAL A 50 5.28 -10.95 0.57
CA VAL A 50 3.94 -11.05 1.18
C VAL A 50 3.01 -9.96 0.68
N GLY A 51 3.48 -8.71 0.62
CA GLY A 51 2.70 -7.58 0.09
C GLY A 51 2.12 -7.81 -1.32
N PRO A 52 2.94 -8.03 -2.36
CA PRO A 52 2.47 -8.23 -3.73
C PRO A 52 1.66 -9.52 -3.89
N LEU A 53 2.01 -10.61 -3.21
CA LEU A 53 1.20 -11.85 -3.25
C LEU A 53 -0.20 -11.62 -2.69
N LEU A 54 -0.31 -10.86 -1.60
CA LEU A 54 -1.58 -10.51 -0.99
C LEU A 54 -2.40 -9.57 -1.88
N GLY A 55 -1.75 -8.60 -2.53
CA GLY A 55 -2.38 -7.75 -3.54
C GLY A 55 -2.92 -8.56 -4.73
N LEU A 56 -2.13 -9.50 -5.26
CA LEU A 56 -2.56 -10.41 -6.33
C LEU A 56 -3.73 -11.30 -5.89
N ALA A 57 -3.69 -11.84 -4.67
CA ALA A 57 -4.77 -12.65 -4.12
C ALA A 57 -6.09 -11.88 -4.02
N VAL A 58 -6.03 -10.62 -3.57
CA VAL A 58 -7.19 -9.71 -3.54
C VAL A 58 -7.74 -9.47 -4.94
N LEU A 59 -6.88 -9.13 -5.91
CA LEU A 59 -7.30 -8.82 -7.28
C LEU A 59 -7.88 -10.05 -8.00
N ALA A 60 -7.24 -11.21 -7.86
CA ALA A 60 -7.73 -12.47 -8.39
C ALA A 60 -9.05 -12.87 -7.74
N GLY A 61 -9.15 -12.74 -6.42
CA GLY A 61 -10.36 -13.04 -5.68
C GLY A 61 -11.54 -12.17 -6.08
N TRP A 62 -11.29 -10.87 -6.28
CA TRP A 62 -12.27 -9.95 -6.83
C TRP A 62 -12.69 -10.34 -8.24
N ALA A 63 -11.75 -10.61 -9.15
CA ALA A 63 -12.07 -10.95 -10.55
C ALA A 63 -12.97 -12.18 -10.67
N VAL A 64 -12.68 -13.22 -9.87
CA VAL A 64 -13.45 -14.47 -9.85
C VAL A 64 -14.79 -14.33 -9.12
N GLY A 65 -14.98 -13.26 -8.32
CA GLY A 65 -16.21 -13.00 -7.58
C GLY A 65 -16.40 -13.90 -6.35
N ALA A 66 -15.31 -14.49 -5.84
CA ALA A 66 -15.36 -15.37 -4.68
C ALA A 66 -15.32 -14.58 -3.36
N ASP A 67 -15.99 -15.12 -2.33
CA ASP A 67 -16.06 -14.49 -1.01
C ASP A 67 -14.77 -14.74 -0.20
N PHE A 68 -13.73 -13.97 -0.51
CA PHE A 68 -12.40 -14.09 0.09
C PHE A 68 -12.23 -13.20 1.34
N ARG A 69 -13.15 -13.31 2.31
CA ARG A 69 -13.11 -12.52 3.56
C ARG A 69 -11.76 -12.60 4.29
N TYR A 70 -11.15 -13.78 4.30
CA TYR A 70 -9.85 -13.99 4.94
C TYR A 70 -8.70 -13.28 4.22
N VAL A 71 -8.77 -13.17 2.89
CA VAL A 71 -7.75 -12.44 2.10
C VAL A 71 -7.88 -10.94 2.37
N TRP A 72 -9.11 -10.43 2.44
CA TRP A 72 -9.37 -9.04 2.83
C TRP A 72 -8.92 -8.75 4.28
N ALA A 73 -9.13 -9.68 5.21
CA ALA A 73 -8.68 -9.57 6.59
C ALA A 73 -7.14 -9.55 6.69
N ALA A 74 -6.48 -10.44 5.94
CA ALA A 74 -5.03 -10.46 5.84
C ALA A 74 -4.49 -9.16 5.23
N ALA A 75 -5.12 -8.64 4.18
CA ALA A 75 -4.78 -7.35 3.57
C ALA A 75 -4.93 -6.19 4.56
N ALA A 76 -6.00 -6.18 5.35
CA ALA A 76 -6.22 -5.18 6.39
C ALA A 76 -5.11 -5.23 7.45
N ALA A 77 -4.83 -6.42 8.00
CA ALA A 77 -3.78 -6.61 9.00
C ALA A 77 -2.39 -6.21 8.47
N TRP A 78 -2.08 -6.58 7.22
CA TRP A 78 -0.83 -6.21 6.56
C TRP A 78 -0.68 -4.70 6.45
N GLN A 79 -1.70 -4.00 5.95
CA GLN A 79 -1.67 -2.55 5.77
C GLN A 79 -1.65 -1.80 7.12
N ALA A 80 -2.36 -2.31 8.13
CA ALA A 80 -2.30 -1.76 9.49
C ALA A 80 -0.89 -1.86 10.08
N ALA A 81 -0.25 -3.03 9.95
CA ALA A 81 1.11 -3.25 10.43
C ALA A 81 2.11 -2.34 9.70
N LEU A 82 1.96 -2.17 8.39
CA LEU A 82 2.80 -1.29 7.60
C LEU A 82 2.61 0.19 7.98
N ALA A 83 1.36 0.65 8.14
CA ALA A 83 1.06 2.00 8.60
C ALA A 83 1.62 2.27 10.01
N GLY A 84 1.51 1.30 10.92
CA GLY A 84 2.10 1.37 12.26
C GLY A 84 3.62 1.47 12.22
N TYR A 85 4.27 0.65 11.39
CA TYR A 85 5.71 0.73 11.16
C TYR A 85 6.15 2.10 10.64
N LEU A 86 5.44 2.65 9.64
CA LEU A 86 5.72 3.98 9.11
C LEU A 86 5.52 5.06 10.18
N ALA A 87 4.49 4.96 11.02
CA ALA A 87 4.28 5.91 12.12
C ALA A 87 5.41 5.88 13.15
N ILE A 88 5.88 4.68 13.52
CA ILE A 88 7.03 4.51 14.43
C ILE A 88 8.30 5.07 13.80
N LEU A 89 8.57 4.77 12.53
CA LEU A 89 9.72 5.33 11.82
C LEU A 89 9.68 6.85 11.77
N LEU A 90 8.53 7.43 11.42
CA LEU A 90 8.37 8.88 11.34
C LEU A 90 8.63 9.54 12.70
N ARG A 91 8.17 8.91 13.79
CA ARG A 91 8.37 9.40 15.15
C ARG A 91 9.81 9.29 15.64
N VAL A 92 10.48 8.18 15.36
CA VAL A 92 11.80 7.86 15.95
C VAL A 92 12.96 8.34 15.07
N ARG A 93 12.80 8.27 13.74
CA ARG A 93 13.86 8.53 12.76
C ARG A 93 13.55 9.71 11.83
N GLY A 94 12.34 10.28 11.90
CA GLY A 94 11.92 11.36 11.02
C GLY A 94 11.67 10.88 9.59
N ARG A 95 11.92 11.75 8.61
CA ARG A 95 11.66 11.49 7.18
C ARG A 95 12.77 10.66 6.53
N VAL A 96 13.03 9.46 7.04
CA VAL A 96 13.91 8.47 6.39
C VAL A 96 13.16 7.70 5.30
N PRO A 97 13.84 7.12 4.30
CA PRO A 97 13.21 6.14 3.40
C PRO A 97 12.77 4.89 4.17
N CYS A 98 11.61 4.31 3.81
CA CYS A 98 11.02 3.21 4.57
C CYS A 98 11.65 1.85 4.28
N GLY A 99 12.28 1.67 3.11
CA GLY A 99 12.95 0.43 2.71
C GLY A 99 12.04 -0.79 2.52
N CYS A 100 10.74 -0.71 2.83
CA CYS A 100 9.79 -1.82 2.72
C CYS A 100 8.86 -1.74 1.50
N LEU A 101 8.71 -0.56 0.87
CA LEU A 101 7.90 -0.35 -0.34
C LEU A 101 8.66 0.41 -1.43
N ASP A 102 9.64 1.23 -1.05
CA ASP A 102 10.46 2.03 -1.96
C ASP A 102 11.75 2.49 -1.24
N ALA A 103 12.84 2.62 -2.00
CA ALA A 103 14.14 3.08 -1.50
C ALA A 103 14.29 4.62 -1.57
N GLU A 104 13.47 5.30 -2.36
CA GLU A 104 13.66 6.72 -2.68
C GLU A 104 12.69 7.64 -1.94
N THR A 105 11.46 7.19 -1.70
CA THR A 105 10.45 8.03 -1.05
C THR A 105 10.53 7.97 0.47
N ARG A 106 10.64 9.15 1.08
CA ARG A 106 10.69 9.31 2.54
C ARG A 106 9.35 8.93 3.17
N VAL A 107 9.38 8.55 4.45
CA VAL A 107 8.17 8.39 5.25
C VAL A 107 7.50 9.74 5.43
N SER A 108 6.17 9.80 5.23
CA SER A 108 5.36 11.00 5.39
C SER A 108 4.04 10.68 6.11
N PRO A 109 3.41 11.67 6.78
CA PRO A 109 2.09 11.49 7.40
C PRO A 109 1.03 11.02 6.41
N LEU A 110 1.12 11.48 5.16
CA LEU A 110 0.17 11.11 4.11
C LEU A 110 0.24 9.62 3.79
N LYS A 111 1.43 9.02 3.68
CA LYS A 111 1.58 7.58 3.48
C LYS A 111 0.92 6.75 4.59
N ILE A 112 1.07 7.21 5.83
CA ILE A 112 0.43 6.57 6.98
C ILE A 112 -1.09 6.66 6.83
N ALA A 113 -1.62 7.84 6.53
CA ALA A 113 -3.06 8.04 6.32
C ALA A 113 -3.61 7.17 5.19
N VAL A 114 -2.89 7.07 4.06
CA VAL A 114 -3.24 6.21 2.93
C VAL A 114 -3.25 4.73 3.34
N GLY A 115 -2.23 4.26 4.07
CA GLY A 115 -2.18 2.89 4.57
C GLY A 115 -3.31 2.57 5.56
N VAL A 116 -3.64 3.51 6.46
CA VAL A 116 -4.80 3.38 7.37
C VAL A 116 -6.10 3.31 6.59
N LEU A 117 -6.29 4.19 5.60
CA LEU A 117 -7.49 4.21 4.78
C LEU A 117 -7.72 2.87 4.07
N TRP A 118 -6.66 2.29 3.48
CA TRP A 118 -6.75 0.96 2.85
C TRP A 118 -7.00 -0.16 3.84
N SER A 119 -6.39 -0.09 5.02
CA SER A 119 -6.65 -1.05 6.10
C SER A 119 -8.13 -1.04 6.49
N VAL A 120 -8.71 0.14 6.65
CA VAL A 120 -10.13 0.29 7.02
C VAL A 120 -11.03 -0.21 5.89
N ALA A 121 -10.74 0.14 4.64
CA ALA A 121 -11.51 -0.33 3.49
C ALA A 121 -11.46 -1.86 3.35
N SER A 122 -10.27 -2.45 3.52
CA SER A 122 -10.09 -3.91 3.48
C SER A 122 -10.78 -4.62 4.64
N ALA A 123 -10.76 -4.04 5.85
CA ALA A 123 -11.48 -4.58 7.00
C ALA A 123 -13.00 -4.54 6.79
N ALA A 124 -13.53 -3.49 6.16
CA ALA A 124 -14.94 -3.41 5.79
C ALA A 124 -15.32 -4.52 4.79
N MET A 125 -14.48 -4.78 3.79
CA MET A 125 -14.67 -5.91 2.86
C MET A 125 -14.65 -7.26 3.59
N ALA A 126 -13.72 -7.46 4.51
CA ALA A 126 -13.62 -8.69 5.31
C ALA A 126 -14.85 -8.91 6.21
N GLY A 127 -15.41 -7.83 6.77
CA GLY A 127 -16.64 -7.85 7.56
C GLY A 127 -17.91 -8.09 6.74
N GLY A 128 -17.79 -8.23 5.42
CA GLY A 128 -18.93 -8.45 4.52
C GLY A 128 -19.76 -7.20 4.27
N ALA A 129 -19.20 -6.00 4.45
CA ALA A 129 -19.91 -4.75 4.17
C ALA A 129 -20.34 -4.62 2.71
N LEU A 130 -19.65 -5.33 1.79
CA LEU A 130 -19.96 -5.40 0.37
C LEU A 130 -19.71 -6.81 -0.14
N THR A 131 -20.63 -7.31 -0.97
CA THR A 131 -20.44 -8.53 -1.76
C THR A 131 -19.98 -8.16 -3.16
N PRO A 132 -19.07 -8.93 -3.78
CA PRO A 132 -18.69 -8.71 -5.17
C PRO A 132 -19.92 -8.73 -6.09
N PRO A 133 -20.00 -7.83 -7.10
CA PRO A 133 -21.06 -7.90 -8.12
C PRO A 133 -21.10 -9.29 -8.76
N PRO A 134 -22.29 -9.87 -9.02
CA PRO A 134 -22.40 -11.17 -9.68
C PRO A 134 -21.92 -11.13 -11.13
N ASP A 135 -22.08 -9.98 -11.79
CA ASP A 135 -21.68 -9.75 -13.18
C ASP A 135 -20.16 -9.53 -13.32
N VAL A 136 -19.53 -10.28 -14.23
CA VAL A 136 -18.09 -10.24 -14.48
C VAL A 136 -17.66 -8.87 -15.03
N LEU A 137 -18.45 -8.29 -15.93
CA LEU A 137 -18.12 -7.01 -16.57
C LEU A 137 -18.11 -5.88 -15.54
N ALA A 138 -19.10 -5.86 -14.64
CA ALA A 138 -19.17 -4.94 -13.51
C ALA A 138 -17.93 -5.07 -12.61
N ARG A 139 -17.50 -6.29 -12.28
CA ARG A 139 -16.28 -6.52 -11.48
C ARG A 139 -15.02 -6.00 -12.17
N LEU A 140 -14.90 -6.22 -13.47
CA LEU A 140 -13.76 -5.76 -14.27
C LEU A 140 -13.71 -4.24 -14.37
N LEU A 141 -14.86 -3.54 -14.40
CA LEU A 141 -14.93 -2.08 -14.46
C LEU A 141 -14.36 -1.39 -13.20
N HIS A 142 -14.38 -2.08 -12.04
CA HIS A 142 -13.78 -1.58 -10.81
C HIS A 142 -12.25 -1.59 -10.84
N LEU A 143 -11.61 -2.44 -11.66
CA LEU A 143 -10.14 -2.51 -11.75
C LEU A 143 -9.49 -1.24 -12.35
N PRO A 144 -9.95 -0.68 -13.49
CA PRO A 144 -9.42 0.58 -13.99
C PRO A 144 -9.74 1.76 -13.05
N LEU A 145 -10.90 1.75 -12.40
CA LEU A 145 -11.27 2.77 -11.41
C LEU A 145 -10.34 2.72 -10.18
N ALA A 146 -10.07 1.53 -9.66
CA ALA A 146 -9.09 1.31 -8.62
C ALA A 146 -7.67 1.74 -9.04
N GLY A 147 -7.26 1.44 -10.28
CA GLY A 147 -6.00 1.92 -10.85
C GLY A 147 -5.92 3.45 -10.90
N PHE A 148 -7.01 4.12 -11.26
CA PHE A 148 -7.10 5.58 -11.26
C PHE A 148 -6.99 6.17 -9.85
N VAL A 149 -7.72 5.61 -8.87
CA VAL A 149 -7.64 6.02 -7.46
C VAL A 149 -6.22 5.80 -6.91
N ALA A 150 -5.58 4.69 -7.27
CA ALA A 150 -4.19 4.43 -6.91
C ALA A 150 -3.23 5.48 -7.47
N LEU A 151 -3.41 5.85 -8.74
CA LEU A 151 -2.62 6.90 -9.38
C LEU A 151 -2.80 8.25 -8.68
N LEU A 152 -4.05 8.62 -8.34
CA LEU A 152 -4.33 9.86 -7.60
C LEU A 152 -3.63 9.90 -6.25
N ALA A 153 -3.60 8.79 -5.51
CA ALA A 153 -2.88 8.71 -4.24
C ALA A 153 -1.38 8.96 -4.42
N VAL A 154 -0.77 8.36 -5.44
CA VAL A 154 0.65 8.58 -5.78
C VAL A 154 0.91 10.03 -6.18
N VAL A 155 0.05 10.63 -7.00
CA VAL A 155 0.19 12.04 -7.43
C VAL A 155 0.05 12.98 -6.24
N ALA A 156 -0.93 12.77 -5.36
CA ALA A 156 -1.12 13.56 -4.15
C ALA A 156 0.11 13.50 -3.23
N GLU A 157 0.72 12.31 -3.09
CA GLU A 157 1.95 12.14 -2.33
C GLU A 157 3.12 12.92 -2.92
N LYS A 158 3.33 12.80 -4.24
CA LYS A 158 4.41 13.55 -4.92
C LYS A 158 4.19 15.06 -4.85
N ALA A 159 2.95 15.54 -4.98
CA ALA A 159 2.62 16.95 -4.83
C ALA A 159 2.89 17.46 -3.41
N ALA A 160 2.51 16.68 -2.39
CA ALA A 160 2.76 17.02 -0.99
C ALA A 160 4.27 17.09 -0.66
N ASP A 161 5.07 16.17 -1.21
CA ASP A 161 6.53 16.18 -1.07
C ASP A 161 7.14 17.44 -1.72
N LEU A 162 6.70 17.83 -2.91
CA LEU A 162 7.16 19.05 -3.59
C LEU A 162 6.85 20.30 -2.77
N VAL A 163 5.64 20.43 -2.23
CA VAL A 163 5.23 21.55 -1.37
C VAL A 163 6.03 21.56 -0.06
N GLY A 164 6.32 20.40 0.52
CA GLY A 164 7.14 20.28 1.72
C GLY A 164 8.59 20.76 1.50
N THR A 165 9.18 20.42 0.35
CA THR A 165 10.55 20.82 0.01
C THR A 165 10.71 22.29 -0.34
N SER A 166 9.68 22.93 -0.93
CA SER A 166 9.71 24.38 -1.18
C SER A 166 9.64 25.18 0.11
N ARG A 167 8.89 24.68 1.11
CA ARG A 167 8.74 25.31 2.42
C ARG A 167 10.02 25.24 3.27
N ASP A 168 10.84 24.19 3.09
CA ASP A 168 12.14 24.04 3.78
C ASP A 168 13.28 24.85 3.12
N ARG A 169 13.17 25.25 1.84
CA ARG A 169 14.15 26.12 1.17
C ARG A 169 13.93 27.62 1.39
N GLY A 170 12.78 28.01 1.92
CA GLY A 170 12.43 29.40 2.22
C GLY A 170 12.72 29.83 3.67
N ARG A 171 13.42 29.00 4.44
CA ARG A 171 13.93 29.29 5.79
C ARG A 171 15.44 29.21 5.78
#